data_AF-A0A1H7NZR3-F1
#
_entry.id   AF-A0A1H7NZR3-F1
#
_cell.length_a   1.000
_cell.length_b   1.000
_cell.length_c   1.000
_cell.angle_alpha   90.00
_cell.angle_beta   90.00
_cell.angle_gamma   90.00
#
_symmetry.space_group_name_H-M   'P 1'
#
loop_
_entity.id
_entity.type
_entity.pdbx_description
1 polymer ?
#
loop_
_entity_poly.entity_id
_entity_poly.type
_entity_poly.pdbx_seq_one_letter_code
_entity_poly.pdbx_strand_id
1 'polypeptide(L)'
;MANRAGGPSHPQATDVATWLLDAYHAERHPVGSAVLAMTDHLTGLVLGGSRVRLEINRRIMATLLHTAPGSRRVLGKLSGLEFAYPPSEPGAHPPAGRRAPDGPTDAGRLYEVLRAGTFVLLSDKGVPAPWRNRVRHARPFPAPGPRRR
;
A
#
# COMPACT_ATOMS: atom_id res chain seq x y z
N MET A 1 31.82 22.92 40.70
CA MET A 1 31.43 23.62 39.47
C MET A 1 31.47 22.62 38.33
N ALA A 2 30.47 21.74 38.17
CA ALA A 2 29.18 21.97 37.51
C ALA A 2 29.31 22.38 36.04
N ASN A 3 29.18 21.42 35.11
CA ASN A 3 28.06 21.35 34.15
C ASN A 3 28.38 20.34 33.03
N ARG A 4 27.97 19.07 33.20
CA ARG A 4 27.90 18.11 32.10
C ARG A 4 26.49 18.24 31.53
N ALA A 5 26.33 19.12 30.55
CA ALA A 5 25.06 19.34 29.87
C ALA A 5 24.57 18.00 29.30
N GLY A 6 23.38 17.58 29.75
CA GLY A 6 22.66 16.45 29.18
C GLY A 6 22.42 16.72 27.69
N GLY A 7 23.04 15.89 26.84
CA GLY A 7 22.62 15.78 25.45
C GLY A 7 21.16 15.35 25.39
N PRO A 8 20.41 15.72 24.34
CA PRO A 8 19.01 15.37 24.21
C PRO A 8 18.88 13.85 24.29
N SER A 9 18.25 13.38 25.37
CA SER A 9 17.80 12.01 25.55
C SER A 9 16.85 11.72 24.40
N HIS A 10 17.35 11.08 23.34
CA HIS A 10 16.49 10.45 22.36
C HIS A 10 15.52 9.54 23.13
N PRO A 11 14.20 9.67 22.94
CA PRO A 11 13.24 8.78 23.57
C PRO A 11 13.66 7.37 23.20
N GLN A 12 13.96 6.57 24.22
CA GLN A 12 14.45 5.20 24.10
C GLN A 12 13.57 4.46 23.11
N ALA A 13 14.17 3.86 22.08
CA ALA A 13 13.52 2.94 21.15
C ALA A 13 12.92 1.80 21.98
N THR A 14 11.67 2.00 22.40
CA THR A 14 10.99 1.16 23.38
C THR A 14 10.53 -0.07 22.62
N ASP A 15 11.17 -1.21 22.89
CA ASP A 15 10.70 -2.58 22.62
C ASP A 15 9.88 -2.72 21.33
N VAL A 16 10.56 -2.59 20.19
CA VAL A 16 9.94 -2.90 18.90
C VAL A 16 9.78 -4.40 18.85
N ALA A 17 8.54 -4.88 19.00
CA ALA A 17 8.27 -6.30 19.06
C ALA A 17 8.88 -7.01 17.83
N THR A 18 9.73 -8.02 18.05
CA THR A 18 10.56 -8.66 17.01
C THR A 18 9.75 -9.11 15.80
N TRP A 19 8.52 -9.57 16.04
CA TRP A 19 7.58 -10.00 14.98
C TRP A 19 7.28 -8.89 13.96
N LEU A 20 7.38 -7.61 14.33
CA LEU A 20 7.16 -6.49 13.42
C LEU A 20 8.29 -6.40 12.38
N LEU A 21 9.52 -6.73 12.76
CA LEU A 21 10.63 -6.75 11.81
C LEU A 21 10.58 -8.03 10.95
N ASP A 22 10.18 -9.16 11.53
CA ASP A 22 9.95 -10.40 10.76
C ASP A 22 8.87 -10.19 9.68
N ALA A 23 7.83 -9.40 9.99
CA ALA A 23 6.79 -9.05 9.04
C ALA A 23 7.34 -8.36 7.78
N TYR A 24 8.45 -7.61 7.86
CA TYR A 24 9.06 -7.00 6.67
C TYR A 24 9.38 -8.05 5.60
N HIS A 25 10.01 -9.17 5.99
CA HIS A 25 10.34 -10.22 5.04
C HIS A 25 9.07 -10.90 4.51
N ALA A 26 8.15 -11.28 5.42
CA ALA A 26 6.90 -11.94 5.05
C ALA A 26 6.04 -11.10 4.10
N GLU A 27 6.06 -9.77 4.24
CA GLU A 27 5.31 -8.85 3.38
C GLU A 27 6.05 -8.52 2.08
N ARG A 28 7.37 -8.28 2.11
CA ARG A 28 8.13 -7.76 0.96
C ARG A 28 8.64 -8.85 0.03
N HIS A 29 8.98 -10.03 0.53
CA HIS A 29 9.51 -11.11 -0.30
C HIS A 29 8.50 -11.58 -1.38
N PRO A 30 7.21 -11.82 -1.08
CA PRO A 30 6.23 -12.19 -2.11
C PRO A 30 6.03 -11.10 -3.16
N VAL A 31 6.09 -9.82 -2.75
CA VAL A 31 6.00 -8.68 -3.69
C VAL A 31 7.19 -8.68 -4.64
N GLY A 32 8.41 -8.83 -4.13
CA GLY A 32 9.62 -8.91 -4.95
C GLY A 32 9.58 -10.07 -5.94
N SER A 33 9.19 -11.26 -5.48
CA SER A 33 9.02 -12.45 -6.33
C SER A 33 7.99 -12.21 -7.45
N ALA A 34 6.84 -11.60 -7.13
CA ALA A 34 5.81 -11.29 -8.13
C ALA A 34 6.27 -10.26 -9.16
N VAL A 35 7.06 -9.26 -8.75
CA VAL A 35 7.62 -8.25 -9.67
C VAL A 35 8.64 -8.87 -10.62
N LEU A 36 9.51 -9.76 -10.13
CA LEU A 36 10.46 -10.49 -10.97
C LEU A 36 9.73 -11.38 -11.99
N ALA A 37 8.78 -12.19 -11.54
CA ALA A 37 7.98 -13.03 -12.43
C ALA A 37 7.22 -12.20 -13.49
N MET A 38 6.68 -11.03 -13.11
CA MET A 38 6.03 -10.13 -14.07
C MET A 38 7.03 -9.61 -15.11
N THR A 39 8.24 -9.24 -14.69
CA THR A 39 9.29 -8.74 -15.57
C THR A 39 9.76 -9.81 -16.55
N ASP A 40 9.95 -11.04 -16.08
CA ASP A 40 10.30 -12.19 -16.93
C ASP A 40 9.20 -12.46 -17.97
N HIS A 41 7.93 -12.41 -17.56
CA HIS A 41 6.80 -12.56 -18.48
C HIS A 41 6.75 -11.44 -19.53
N LEU A 42 6.95 -10.18 -19.13
CA LEU A 42 6.99 -9.06 -20.07
C LEU A 42 8.18 -9.17 -21.03
N THR A 43 9.33 -9.61 -20.54
CA THR A 43 10.52 -9.85 -21.36
C THR A 43 10.26 -10.96 -22.37
N GLY A 44 9.71 -12.09 -21.94
CA GLY A 44 9.31 -13.19 -22.83
C GLY A 44 8.21 -12.79 -23.81
N LEU A 45 7.30 -11.89 -23.43
CA LEU A 45 6.26 -11.34 -24.29
C LEU A 45 6.85 -10.52 -25.45
N VAL A 46 7.88 -9.72 -25.16
CA VAL A 46 8.52 -8.82 -26.13
C VAL A 46 9.56 -9.55 -26.99
N LEU A 47 10.37 -10.42 -26.37
CA LEU A 47 11.54 -11.03 -27.00
C LEU A 47 11.30 -12.48 -27.47
N GLY A 48 10.32 -13.18 -26.91
CA GLY A 48 10.15 -14.62 -27.07
C GLY A 48 8.90 -15.02 -27.85
N GLY A 49 8.94 -15.06 -29.17
CA GLY A 49 7.84 -15.65 -29.92
C GLY A 49 7.95 -15.59 -31.44
N SER A 50 7.27 -16.55 -32.09
CA SER A 50 6.92 -16.43 -33.51
C SER A 50 6.01 -15.23 -33.73
N ARG A 51 5.96 -14.70 -34.96
CA ARG A 51 5.07 -13.58 -35.33
C ARG A 51 3.60 -13.84 -34.94
N VAL A 52 3.17 -15.10 -35.02
CA VAL A 52 1.82 -15.55 -34.63
C VAL A 52 1.57 -15.35 -33.13
N ARG A 53 2.52 -15.72 -32.27
CA ARG A 53 2.40 -15.57 -30.81
C ARG A 53 2.34 -14.10 -30.41
N LEU A 54 3.14 -13.25 -31.05
CA LEU A 54 3.11 -11.80 -30.79
C LEU A 54 1.74 -11.19 -31.14
N GLU A 55 1.15 -11.59 -32.26
CA GLU A 55 -0.17 -11.11 -32.69
C GLU A 55 -1.29 -11.58 -31.74
N ILE A 56 -1.26 -12.83 -31.29
CA ILE A 56 -2.22 -13.35 -30.29
C ILE A 56 -2.12 -12.54 -29.00
N ASN A 57 -0.90 -12.31 -28.51
CA ASN A 57 -0.67 -11.55 -27.29
C ASN A 57 -1.17 -10.10 -27.40
N ARG A 58 -0.96 -9.46 -28.55
CA ARG A 58 -1.49 -8.11 -28.83
C ARG A 58 -3.00 -8.07 -28.73
N ARG A 59 -3.70 -9.03 -29.35
CA ARG A 59 -5.17 -9.11 -29.29
C ARG A 59 -5.68 -9.32 -27.88
N ILE A 60 -5.06 -10.23 -27.10
CA ILE A 60 -5.43 -10.47 -25.71
C ILE A 60 -5.27 -9.20 -24.87
N MET A 61 -4.12 -8.53 -24.98
CA MET A 61 -3.87 -7.28 -24.25
C MET A 61 -4.84 -6.17 -24.66
N ALA A 62 -5.13 -6.04 -25.96
CA ALA A 62 -6.12 -5.08 -26.45
C ALA A 62 -7.51 -5.34 -25.83
N THR A 63 -7.97 -6.59 -25.82
CA THR A 63 -9.25 -6.98 -25.21
C THR A 63 -9.29 -6.70 -23.70
N LEU A 64 -8.22 -7.02 -22.97
CA LEU A 64 -8.12 -6.75 -21.53
C LEU A 64 -8.19 -5.25 -21.24
N LEU A 65 -7.47 -4.44 -22.01
CA LEU A 65 -7.43 -2.98 -21.86
C LEU A 65 -8.72 -2.29 -22.30
N HIS A 66 -9.54 -2.95 -23.12
CA HIS A 66 -10.81 -2.39 -23.60
C HIS A 66 -11.92 -2.36 -22.54
N THR A 67 -11.75 -3.08 -21.43
CA THR A 67 -12.73 -3.12 -20.34
C THR A 67 -12.21 -2.37 -19.11
N ALA A 68 -13.06 -1.62 -18.42
CA ALA A 68 -12.65 -0.91 -17.20
C ALA A 68 -12.09 -1.86 -16.10
N PRO A 69 -12.68 -3.04 -15.82
CA PRO A 69 -12.10 -3.99 -14.87
C PRO A 69 -10.76 -4.57 -15.33
N GLY A 70 -10.63 -4.91 -16.61
CA GLY A 70 -9.40 -5.46 -17.18
C GLY A 70 -8.27 -4.44 -17.18
N SER A 71 -8.55 -3.21 -17.65
CA SER A 71 -7.61 -2.10 -17.56
C SER A 71 -7.19 -1.80 -16.13
N ARG A 72 -8.13 -1.81 -15.17
CA ARG A 72 -7.82 -1.57 -13.75
C ARG A 72 -6.89 -2.64 -13.18
N ARG A 73 -7.09 -3.91 -13.56
CA ARG A 73 -6.24 -5.01 -13.10
C ARG A 73 -4.85 -4.94 -13.72
N VAL A 74 -4.74 -4.71 -15.02
CA VAL A 74 -3.43 -4.58 -15.70
C VAL A 74 -2.65 -3.40 -15.14
N LEU A 75 -3.27 -2.21 -15.06
CA LEU A 75 -2.62 -1.02 -14.52
C LEU A 75 -2.33 -1.16 -13.02
N GLY A 76 -3.20 -1.82 -12.27
CA GLY A 76 -3.01 -2.10 -10.84
C GLY A 76 -1.78 -2.97 -10.57
N LYS A 77 -1.57 -4.02 -11.37
CA LYS A 77 -0.36 -4.85 -11.30
C LYS A 77 0.89 -4.08 -11.69
N LEU A 78 0.86 -3.38 -12.83
CA LEU A 78 2.02 -2.64 -13.34
C LEU A 78 2.46 -1.50 -12.41
N SER A 79 1.50 -0.80 -11.80
CA SER A 79 1.78 0.26 -10.83
C SER A 79 2.09 -0.25 -9.42
N GLY A 80 1.94 -1.55 -9.17
CA GLY A 80 2.08 -2.15 -7.84
C GLY A 80 0.96 -1.77 -6.85
N LEU A 81 -0.09 -1.08 -7.30
CA LEU A 81 -1.21 -0.67 -6.44
C LEU A 81 -2.15 -1.82 -6.06
N GLU A 82 -2.08 -2.95 -6.78
CA GLU A 82 -2.89 -4.14 -6.49
C GLU A 82 -2.29 -5.03 -5.38
N PHE A 83 -1.04 -4.82 -4.98
CA PHE A 83 -0.43 -5.61 -3.91
C PHE A 83 -1.14 -5.36 -2.57
N ALA A 84 -1.40 -6.46 -1.86
CA ALA A 84 -1.97 -6.47 -0.53
C ALA A 84 -1.14 -7.38 0.37
N TYR A 85 -0.92 -6.96 1.60
CA TYR A 85 -0.23 -7.77 2.60
C TYR A 85 -1.16 -8.82 3.20
N PRO A 86 -0.64 -9.98 3.59
CA PRO A 86 -1.42 -10.98 4.30
C PRO A 86 -2.04 -10.35 5.56
N PRO A 87 -3.35 -10.57 5.82
CA PRO A 87 -3.95 -10.11 7.07
C PRO A 87 -3.32 -10.86 8.24
N SER A 88 -3.12 -10.15 9.36
CA SER A 88 -2.54 -10.73 10.58
C SER A 88 -3.48 -11.71 11.29
N GLU A 89 -4.80 -11.63 11.04
CA GLU A 89 -5.80 -12.46 11.69
C GLU A 89 -6.79 -13.13 10.71
N PRO A 90 -7.24 -14.37 11.00
CA PRO A 90 -8.35 -14.99 10.30
C PRO A 90 -9.62 -14.13 10.41
N GLY A 91 -10.33 -13.94 9.29
CA GLY A 91 -11.56 -13.15 9.26
C GLY A 91 -11.35 -11.62 9.28
N ALA A 92 -10.12 -11.15 9.00
CA ALA A 92 -9.85 -9.73 8.87
C ALA A 92 -10.78 -9.03 7.85
N HIS A 93 -11.09 -7.77 8.13
CA HIS A 93 -11.97 -6.95 7.29
C HIS A 93 -11.44 -6.90 5.83
N PRO A 94 -12.29 -6.87 4.78
CA PRO A 94 -11.84 -6.97 3.37
C PRO A 94 -10.74 -6.01 2.86
N PRO A 95 -10.59 -4.76 3.35
CA PRO A 95 -9.49 -3.87 3.00
C PRO A 95 -8.23 -4.05 3.87
N ALA A 96 -8.23 -4.94 4.87
CA ALA A 96 -7.04 -5.22 5.66
C ALA A 96 -5.89 -5.68 4.75
N GLY A 97 -4.69 -5.17 5.01
CA GLY A 97 -3.51 -5.42 4.17
C GLY A 97 -3.48 -4.65 2.84
N ARG A 98 -4.57 -4.01 2.42
CA ARG A 98 -4.59 -3.16 1.22
C ARG A 98 -4.16 -1.73 1.55
N ARG A 99 -3.55 -1.07 0.58
CA ARG A 99 -3.24 0.36 0.67
C ARG A 99 -4.53 1.18 0.77
N ALA A 100 -4.56 2.14 1.69
CA ALA A 100 -5.63 3.12 1.77
C ALA A 100 -5.58 4.06 0.54
N PRO A 101 -6.69 4.21 -0.21
CA PRO A 101 -6.75 5.19 -1.30
C PRO A 101 -6.68 6.61 -0.71
N ASP A 102 -6.10 7.53 -1.46
CA ASP A 102 -6.10 8.94 -1.06
C ASP A 102 -7.52 9.52 -1.10
N GLY A 103 -7.82 10.42 -0.18
CA GLY A 103 -9.14 11.00 -0.04
C GLY A 103 -9.13 12.23 0.87
N PRO A 104 -10.18 13.07 0.76
CA PRO A 104 -10.32 14.26 1.61
C PRO A 104 -10.63 13.87 3.06
N THR A 105 -10.00 14.59 4.00
CA THR A 105 -10.23 14.52 5.43
C THR A 105 -10.38 15.92 6.01
N ASP A 106 -10.80 16.02 7.27
CA ASP A 106 -10.83 17.27 8.04
C ASP A 106 -9.44 17.92 8.25
N ALA A 107 -8.36 17.19 7.98
CA ALA A 107 -6.98 17.63 8.12
C ALA A 107 -6.22 17.70 6.78
N GLY A 108 -6.95 17.84 5.66
CA GLY A 108 -6.37 17.90 4.31
C GLY A 108 -6.61 16.61 3.52
N ARG A 109 -5.68 16.21 2.66
CA ARG A 109 -5.74 14.89 2.01
C ARG A 109 -5.08 13.84 2.89
N LEU A 110 -5.55 12.59 2.86
CA LEU A 110 -4.96 11.49 3.61
C LEU A 110 -3.44 11.39 3.38
N TYR A 111 -2.99 11.53 2.13
CA TYR A 111 -1.56 11.44 1.83
C TYR A 111 -0.73 12.62 2.34
N GLU A 112 -1.35 13.78 2.61
CA GLU A 112 -0.68 14.89 3.29
C GLU A 112 -0.54 14.60 4.78
N VAL A 113 -1.59 14.05 5.41
CA VAL A 113 -1.56 13.65 6.83
C VAL A 113 -0.48 12.58 7.07
N LEU A 114 -0.34 11.61 6.17
CA LEU A 114 0.65 10.52 6.26
C LEU A 114 2.10 10.99 6.12
N ARG A 115 2.39 12.20 5.61
CA ARG A 115 3.76 12.74 5.51
C ARG A 115 4.41 12.95 6.88
N ALA A 116 3.62 13.01 7.95
CA ALA A 116 4.13 13.06 9.32
C ALA A 116 4.87 11.79 9.75
N GLY A 117 4.81 10.69 8.97
CA GLY A 117 5.48 9.44 9.31
C GLY A 117 4.82 8.66 10.46
N THR A 118 3.58 8.99 10.80
CA THR A 118 2.80 8.36 11.87
C THR A 118 1.66 7.53 11.30
N PHE A 119 1.20 6.52 12.05
CA PHE A 119 -0.05 5.83 11.73
C PHE A 119 -1.25 6.79 11.77
N VAL A 120 -2.26 6.53 10.95
CA VAL A 120 -3.48 7.35 10.87
C VAL A 120 -4.70 6.47 11.06
N LEU A 121 -5.57 6.83 12.01
CA LEU A 121 -6.90 6.27 12.20
C LEU A 121 -7.92 7.16 11.49
N LEU A 122 -8.54 6.62 10.44
CA LEU A 122 -9.68 7.23 9.77
C LEU A 122 -10.97 6.80 10.47
N SER A 123 -11.59 7.72 11.20
CA SER A 123 -12.82 7.44 11.95
C SER A 123 -13.56 8.72 12.31
N ASP A 124 -14.87 8.65 12.54
CA ASP A 124 -15.62 9.72 13.21
C ASP A 124 -15.28 9.82 14.71
N LYS A 125 -14.68 8.76 15.28
CA LYS A 125 -14.27 8.70 16.69
C LYS A 125 -12.77 8.95 16.81
N GLY A 126 -12.34 9.59 17.90
CA GLY A 126 -10.92 9.84 18.17
C GLY A 126 -10.11 8.56 18.45
N VAL A 127 -8.80 8.69 18.42
CA VAL A 127 -7.85 7.60 18.75
C VAL A 127 -8.00 7.16 20.21
N PRO A 128 -8.10 5.84 20.51
CA PRO A 128 -8.17 5.36 21.89
C PRO A 128 -6.90 5.68 22.69
N ALA A 129 -7.05 5.88 24.01
CA ALA A 129 -5.98 6.34 24.90
C ALA A 129 -4.60 5.68 24.74
N PRO A 130 -4.45 4.34 24.65
CA PRO A 130 -3.13 3.70 24.60
C PRO A 130 -2.32 3.97 23.31
N TRP A 131 -2.95 4.57 22.28
CA TRP A 131 -2.31 4.82 20.99
C TRP A 131 -2.19 6.30 20.62
N ARG A 132 -2.66 7.23 21.47
CA ARG A 132 -2.68 8.67 21.17
C ARG A 132 -1.31 9.28 20.89
N ASN A 133 -0.24 8.66 21.38
CA ASN A 133 1.14 9.08 21.16
C ASN A 133 1.76 8.54 19.86
N ARG A 134 1.13 7.56 19.19
CA ARG A 134 1.68 6.87 18.01
C ARG A 134 0.77 6.95 16.77
N VAL A 135 -0.51 7.20 16.97
CA VAL A 135 -1.53 7.23 15.92
C VAL A 135 -2.18 8.60 15.88
N ARG A 136 -2.20 9.22 14.71
CA ARG A 136 -2.95 10.45 14.45
C ARG A 136 -4.39 10.10 14.06
N HIS A 137 -5.31 10.98 14.44
CA HIS A 137 -6.71 10.88 14.04
C HIS A 137 -6.95 11.79 12.83
N ALA A 138 -7.76 11.33 11.89
CA ALA A 138 -8.33 12.17 10.85
C ALA A 138 -9.75 11.68 10.54
N ARG A 139 -10.68 12.62 10.36
CA ARG A 139 -12.05 12.29 9.99
C ARG A 139 -12.14 12.26 8.46
N PRO A 140 -12.52 11.12 7.85
CA PRO A 140 -12.71 11.09 6.40
C PRO A 140 -13.97 11.88 6.02
N PHE A 141 -13.87 12.70 4.97
CA PHE A 141 -15.07 13.17 4.29
C PHE A 141 -15.59 12.06 3.38
N PRO A 142 -16.91 11.96 3.16
CA PRO A 142 -17.45 10.98 2.22
C PRO A 142 -16.76 11.15 0.88
N ALA A 143 -16.22 10.06 0.35
CA ALA A 143 -15.63 10.08 -0.98
C ALA A 143 -16.70 10.55 -1.97
N PRO A 144 -16.39 11.47 -2.90
CA PRO A 144 -17.32 11.76 -3.99
C PRO A 144 -17.65 10.44 -4.67
N GLY A 145 -18.95 10.16 -4.86
CA GLY A 145 -19.42 8.91 -5.45
C GLY A 145 -18.73 8.62 -6.79
N PRO A 146 -18.69 7.34 -7.23
CA PRO A 146 -18.01 6.98 -8.46
C PRO A 146 -18.52 7.86 -9.62
N ARG A 147 -17.63 8.60 -10.26
CA ARG A 147 -17.95 9.32 -11.49
C ARG A 147 -18.29 8.26 -12.54
N ARG A 148 -19.57 8.11 -12.86
CA ARG A 148 -20.00 7.34 -14.04
C ARG A 148 -19.32 7.99 -15.25
N ARG A 149 -18.41 7.24 -15.88
CA ARG A 149 -17.91 7.51 -17.23
C ARG A 149 -18.69 6.64 -18.20
#